data_AF-A0A929A702-F1
#
_entry.id   AF-A0A929A702-F1
#
_cell.length_a   1.000
_cell.length_b   1.000
_cell.length_c   1.000
_cell.angle_alpha   90.00
_cell.angle_beta   90.00
_cell.angle_gamma   90.00
#
_symmetry.space_group_name_H-M   'P 1'
#
loop_
_entity.id
_entity.type
_entity.pdbx_description
1 polymer ?
#
loop_
_entity_poly.entity_id
_entity_poly.type
_entity_poly.pdbx_seq_one_letter_code
_entity_poly.pdbx_strand_id
1 'polypeptide(L)'
;MKRVRFSSHAVGLLVAIATVGGIVWNTPTATAQEPILQEQGNLESLLGRHIFSGTAGQAVVISLMSNDFSGGLTILGPDGTELVSNEGFSRDPSVSSLFLTLPNDGDYTIVARSPFGAPGDYTIQVRVATPYDEAYERGNSFLLQGNYQEAIDAFTEAISLDPSQPAAHLNLADAIYGEATRLQPDELETIAANYLRAAELYEEQGNMEQAEMLREQVRFLQEISTGGF
;
A
#
# COMPACT_ATOMS: atom_id res chain seq x y z
N MET A 1 -35.63 -34.20 -24.09
CA MET A 1 -34.85 -33.19 -24.86
C MET A 1 -35.66 -31.92 -25.00
N LYS A 2 -35.24 -30.83 -24.34
CA LYS A 2 -35.48 -29.44 -24.75
C LYS A 2 -34.63 -28.54 -23.86
N ARG A 3 -33.58 -27.96 -24.46
CA ARG A 3 -32.63 -27.04 -23.82
C ARG A 3 -33.31 -25.69 -23.64
N VAL A 4 -33.26 -25.13 -22.44
CA VAL A 4 -33.61 -23.72 -22.18
C VAL A 4 -32.31 -22.92 -22.24
N ARG A 5 -32.22 -22.03 -23.24
CA ARG A 5 -31.19 -20.99 -23.36
C ARG A 5 -31.57 -19.84 -22.42
N PHE A 6 -30.67 -19.44 -21.54
CA PHE A 6 -30.71 -18.12 -20.92
C PHE A 6 -29.84 -17.17 -21.74
N SER A 7 -30.46 -16.12 -22.29
CA SER A 7 -29.79 -15.03 -22.99
C SER A 7 -29.34 -13.97 -21.99
N SER A 8 -28.05 -13.71 -21.97
CA SER A 8 -27.42 -12.56 -21.34
C SER A 8 -27.95 -11.26 -21.94
N HIS A 9 -28.60 -10.42 -21.13
CA HIS A 9 -28.84 -9.03 -21.49
C HIS A 9 -27.78 -8.18 -20.80
N ALA A 10 -26.79 -7.73 -21.59
CA ALA A 10 -25.88 -6.67 -21.19
C ALA A 10 -26.68 -5.36 -21.17
N VAL A 11 -26.69 -4.69 -20.02
CA VAL A 11 -27.22 -3.33 -19.88
C VAL A 11 -26.15 -2.38 -20.40
N GLY A 12 -26.30 -1.93 -21.64
CA GLY A 12 -25.50 -0.83 -22.19
C GLY A 12 -26.00 0.50 -21.64
N LEU A 13 -25.19 1.16 -20.81
CA LEU A 13 -25.46 2.51 -20.34
C LEU A 13 -25.17 3.50 -21.48
N LEU A 14 -26.20 4.22 -21.92
CA LEU A 14 -26.11 5.34 -22.87
C LEU A 14 -25.57 6.58 -22.14
N VAL A 15 -24.38 7.04 -22.51
CA VAL A 15 -23.91 8.39 -22.14
C VAL A 15 -24.49 9.38 -23.14
N ALA A 16 -25.46 10.18 -22.69
CA ALA A 16 -25.95 11.33 -23.45
C ALA A 16 -25.02 12.52 -23.20
N ILE A 17 -24.31 12.97 -24.25
CA ILE A 17 -23.52 14.21 -24.21
C ILE A 17 -24.41 15.35 -24.70
N ALA A 18 -24.85 16.22 -23.78
CA ALA A 18 -25.41 17.52 -24.14
C ALA A 18 -24.27 18.54 -24.16
N THR A 19 -23.94 19.06 -25.35
CA THR A 19 -22.93 20.12 -25.51
C THR A 19 -23.55 21.50 -25.33
N VAL A 20 -23.13 22.22 -24.30
CA VAL A 20 -23.14 23.69 -24.28
C VAL A 20 -21.76 24.16 -23.80
N GLY A 21 -21.17 25.08 -24.56
CA GLY A 21 -19.76 25.45 -24.49
C GLY A 21 -19.22 25.73 -23.08
N GLY A 22 -18.16 25.00 -22.74
CA GLY A 22 -17.33 25.19 -21.57
C GLY A 22 -16.04 24.39 -21.79
N ILE A 23 -14.91 24.99 -21.46
CA ILE A 23 -13.58 24.39 -21.56
C ILE A 23 -13.61 23.03 -20.84
N VAL A 24 -13.48 21.95 -21.59
CA VAL A 24 -13.37 20.60 -21.03
C VAL A 24 -11.96 20.48 -20.48
N TRP A 25 -11.81 20.65 -19.17
CA TRP A 25 -10.67 20.07 -18.47
C TRP A 25 -10.82 18.56 -18.63
N ASN A 26 -10.05 18.00 -19.55
CA ASN A 26 -9.89 16.57 -19.69
C ASN A 26 -9.11 16.13 -18.45
N THR A 27 -9.77 15.99 -17.31
CA THR A 27 -9.22 15.18 -16.23
C THR A 27 -9.16 13.78 -16.80
N PRO A 28 -7.97 13.18 -16.96
CA PRO A 28 -7.94 11.75 -17.18
C PRO A 28 -8.53 11.16 -15.90
N THR A 29 -9.80 10.75 -15.94
CA THR A 29 -10.29 9.74 -15.02
C THR A 29 -9.33 8.58 -15.22
N ALA A 30 -8.37 8.43 -14.30
CA ALA A 30 -7.61 7.21 -14.19
C ALA A 30 -8.65 6.12 -13.99
N THR A 31 -8.98 5.40 -15.06
CA THR A 31 -9.75 4.17 -14.94
C THR A 31 -8.92 3.27 -14.04
N ALA A 32 -9.34 3.15 -12.78
CA ALA A 32 -8.74 2.21 -11.85
C ALA A 32 -8.75 0.84 -12.55
N GLN A 33 -7.56 0.30 -12.81
CA GLN A 33 -7.43 -1.01 -13.42
C GLN A 33 -8.10 -2.01 -12.48
N GLU A 34 -9.03 -2.82 -13.00
CA GLU A 34 -9.71 -3.80 -12.16
C GLU A 34 -8.69 -4.73 -11.49
N PRO A 35 -8.92 -5.10 -10.23
CA PRO A 35 -8.01 -5.99 -9.52
C PRO A 35 -7.94 -7.34 -10.23
N ILE A 36 -6.77 -7.98 -10.21
CA ILE A 36 -6.57 -9.36 -10.68
C ILE A 36 -7.47 -10.30 -9.89
N LEU A 37 -7.62 -10.04 -8.59
CA LEU A 37 -8.48 -10.79 -7.68
C LEU A 37 -9.10 -9.83 -6.68
N GLN A 38 -10.39 -9.99 -6.41
CA GLN A 38 -11.04 -9.44 -5.22
C GLN A 38 -12.02 -10.47 -4.68
N GLU A 39 -11.69 -11.05 -3.53
CA GLU A 39 -12.48 -12.12 -2.93
C GLU A 39 -12.72 -11.84 -1.44
N GLN A 40 -13.97 -12.05 -1.03
CA GLN A 40 -14.32 -12.07 0.39
C GLN A 40 -14.05 -13.46 0.96
N GLY A 41 -13.56 -13.49 2.19
CA GLY A 41 -13.43 -14.71 2.98
C GLY A 41 -13.98 -14.49 4.39
N ASN A 42 -14.26 -15.60 5.05
CA ASN A 42 -14.57 -15.62 6.47
C ASN A 42 -13.67 -16.67 7.12
N LEU A 43 -12.85 -16.26 8.07
CA LEU A 43 -12.03 -17.18 8.86
C LEU A 43 -12.88 -17.77 9.98
N GLU A 44 -13.55 -18.89 9.73
CA GLU A 44 -14.01 -19.78 10.82
C GLU A 44 -12.88 -20.71 11.30
N SER A 45 -11.79 -20.82 10.53
CA SER A 45 -10.62 -21.66 10.79
C SER A 45 -9.32 -20.84 10.82
N LEU A 46 -8.20 -21.44 11.25
CA LEU A 46 -6.89 -20.77 11.37
C LEU A 46 -6.35 -20.17 10.06
N LEU A 47 -6.83 -20.61 8.90
CA LEU A 47 -6.34 -20.15 7.60
C LEU A 47 -7.43 -20.09 6.53
N GLY A 48 -7.28 -19.13 5.62
CA GLY A 48 -8.03 -18.97 4.39
C GLY A 48 -7.11 -19.14 3.18
N ARG A 49 -7.63 -19.66 2.06
CA ARG A 49 -6.85 -19.89 0.84
C ARG A 49 -7.53 -19.28 -0.36
N HIS A 50 -6.76 -18.54 -1.14
CA HIS A 50 -7.18 -17.93 -2.40
C HIS A 50 -6.18 -18.23 -3.49
N ILE A 51 -6.61 -18.17 -4.74
CA ILE A 51 -5.76 -18.45 -5.90
C ILE A 51 -5.89 -17.29 -6.89
N PHE A 52 -4.76 -16.84 -7.44
CA PHE A 52 -4.75 -15.94 -8.59
C PHE A 52 -3.74 -16.42 -9.63
N SER A 53 -4.03 -16.19 -10.90
CA SER A 53 -3.08 -16.46 -11.98
C SER A 53 -2.24 -15.22 -12.26
N GLY A 54 -0.95 -15.40 -12.52
CA GLY A 54 -0.04 -14.32 -12.86
C GLY A 54 1.02 -14.72 -13.87
N THR A 55 1.73 -13.72 -14.39
CA THR A 55 2.80 -13.90 -15.38
C THR A 55 4.16 -13.54 -14.82
N ALA A 56 5.21 -14.25 -15.24
CA ALA A 56 6.59 -13.99 -14.86
C ALA A 56 6.97 -12.52 -15.15
N GLY A 57 7.63 -11.88 -14.18
CA GLY A 57 8.03 -10.47 -14.24
C GLY A 57 6.93 -9.47 -13.90
N GLN A 58 5.67 -9.90 -13.73
CA GLN A 58 4.59 -9.01 -13.29
C GLN A 58 4.79 -8.65 -11.81
N ALA A 59 4.80 -7.35 -11.50
CA ALA A 59 4.75 -6.87 -10.13
C ALA A 59 3.29 -6.77 -9.67
N VAL A 60 3.00 -7.30 -8.48
CA VAL A 60 1.66 -7.29 -7.88
C VAL A 60 1.72 -6.84 -6.43
N VAL A 61 0.62 -6.22 -6.00
CA VAL A 61 0.35 -5.92 -4.59
C VAL A 61 -0.82 -6.80 -4.13
N ILE A 62 -0.61 -7.50 -3.02
CA ILE A 62 -1.58 -8.41 -2.42
C ILE A 62 -1.92 -7.89 -1.04
N SER A 63 -3.20 -7.55 -0.82
CA SER A 63 -3.67 -6.92 0.41
C SER A 63 -4.68 -7.81 1.11
N LEU A 64 -4.56 -7.91 2.44
CA LEU A 64 -5.60 -8.42 3.33
C LEU A 64 -6.22 -7.25 4.10
N MET A 65 -7.53 -7.12 4.00
CA MET A 65 -8.31 -6.09 4.66
C MET A 65 -9.33 -6.75 5.59
N SER A 66 -9.31 -6.42 6.88
CA SER A 66 -10.30 -6.89 7.85
C SER A 66 -10.56 -5.82 8.91
N ASN A 67 -11.80 -5.72 9.36
CA ASN A 67 -12.17 -4.90 10.53
C ASN A 67 -12.10 -5.70 11.83
N ASP A 68 -11.95 -7.03 11.75
CA ASP A 68 -12.06 -7.93 12.88
C ASP A 68 -10.67 -8.32 13.44
N PHE A 69 -9.64 -8.32 12.60
CA PHE A 69 -8.28 -8.69 13.00
C PHE A 69 -7.20 -8.05 12.12
N SER A 70 -5.96 -7.96 12.65
CA SER A 70 -4.76 -7.64 11.87
C SER A 70 -4.10 -8.96 11.43
N GLY A 71 -4.25 -9.30 10.15
CA GLY A 71 -3.92 -10.63 9.60
C GLY A 71 -2.52 -10.74 8.99
N GLY A 72 -2.07 -11.96 8.73
CA GLY A 72 -0.86 -12.26 7.98
C GLY A 72 -1.17 -12.90 6.63
N LEU A 73 -0.25 -12.70 5.68
CA LEU A 73 -0.25 -13.27 4.35
C LEU A 73 1.01 -14.10 4.12
N THR A 74 0.84 -15.25 3.48
CA THR A 74 1.93 -16.02 2.87
C THR A 74 1.57 -16.31 1.43
N ILE A 75 2.52 -16.07 0.52
CA ILE A 75 2.35 -16.31 -0.92
C ILE A 75 3.17 -17.52 -1.33
N LEU A 76 2.50 -18.50 -1.93
CA LEU A 76 3.13 -19.69 -2.49
C LEU A 76 3.14 -19.63 -4.02
N GLY A 77 4.26 -20.01 -4.62
CA GLY A 77 4.39 -20.16 -6.07
C GLY A 77 3.59 -21.34 -6.63
N PRO A 78 3.52 -21.48 -7.97
CA PRO A 78 2.78 -22.57 -8.62
C PRO A 78 3.28 -23.98 -8.28
N ASP A 79 4.54 -24.10 -7.84
CA ASP A 79 5.15 -25.34 -7.37
C ASP A 79 4.93 -25.60 -5.87
N GLY A 80 4.23 -24.69 -5.18
CA GLY A 80 3.95 -24.74 -3.75
C GLY A 80 5.07 -24.19 -2.86
N THR A 81 6.15 -23.64 -3.43
CA THR A 81 7.23 -23.00 -2.65
C THR A 81 6.77 -21.68 -2.04
N GLU A 82 7.17 -21.40 -0.80
CA GLU A 82 6.91 -20.10 -0.18
C GLU A 82 7.81 -19.03 -0.81
N LEU A 83 7.20 -17.96 -1.30
CA LEU A 83 7.89 -16.84 -1.94
C LEU A 83 8.11 -15.68 -0.97
N VAL A 84 7.07 -15.31 -0.22
CA VAL A 84 7.09 -14.18 0.71
C VAL A 84 6.00 -14.31 1.77
N SER A 85 6.26 -13.75 2.95
CA SER A 85 5.34 -13.70 4.08
C SER A 85 5.49 -12.38 4.84
N ASN A 86 4.38 -11.79 5.31
CA ASN A 86 4.39 -10.61 6.20
C ASN A 86 3.93 -10.95 7.63
N GLU A 87 4.10 -12.21 8.05
CA GLU A 87 3.79 -12.65 9.42
C GLU A 87 4.72 -12.04 10.49
N GLY A 88 5.65 -11.17 10.10
CA GLY A 88 6.43 -10.30 10.99
C GLY A 88 5.91 -8.86 10.97
N PHE A 89 5.78 -8.25 12.15
CA PHE A 89 5.29 -6.89 12.41
C PHE A 89 5.63 -5.85 11.33
N SER A 90 4.62 -5.37 10.60
CA SER A 90 4.69 -4.13 9.81
C SER A 90 4.49 -2.92 10.73
N ARG A 91 5.19 -1.81 10.44
CA ARG A 91 4.98 -0.51 11.11
C ARG A 91 3.65 0.14 10.74
N ASP A 92 3.04 -0.26 9.62
CA ASP A 92 1.69 0.12 9.25
C ASP A 92 0.73 -1.02 9.65
N PRO A 93 0.03 -0.91 10.80
CA PRO A 93 -0.90 -1.93 11.27
C PRO A 93 -2.19 -2.01 10.43
N SER A 94 -2.40 -1.04 9.52
CA SER A 94 -3.65 -0.87 8.76
C SER A 94 -3.64 -1.55 7.38
N VAL A 95 -2.50 -2.05 6.90
CA VAL A 95 -2.46 -2.77 5.62
C VAL A 95 -1.49 -3.95 5.67
N SER A 96 -2.05 -5.15 5.82
CA SER A 96 -1.33 -6.40 5.60
C SER A 96 -1.14 -6.60 4.09
N SER A 97 -0.28 -5.78 3.49
CA SER A 97 0.06 -5.83 2.07
C SER A 97 1.40 -6.52 1.84
N LEU A 98 1.54 -7.12 0.67
CA LEU A 98 2.78 -7.69 0.15
C LEU A 98 2.98 -7.22 -1.29
N PHE A 99 4.18 -6.71 -1.57
CA PHE A 99 4.66 -6.49 -2.93
C PHE A 99 5.54 -7.66 -3.36
N LEU A 100 5.34 -8.16 -4.58
CA LEU A 100 6.26 -9.12 -5.19
C LEU A 100 6.27 -9.02 -6.71
N THR A 101 7.44 -9.26 -7.29
CA THR A 101 7.57 -9.59 -8.71
C THR A 101 7.45 -11.10 -8.88
N LEU A 102 6.47 -11.53 -9.67
CA LEU A 102 6.18 -12.95 -9.86
C LEU A 102 7.33 -13.63 -10.62
N PRO A 103 7.94 -14.70 -10.08
CA PRO A 103 9.11 -15.32 -10.71
C PRO A 103 8.75 -16.18 -11.94
N ASN A 104 7.54 -16.73 -11.99
CA ASN A 104 7.10 -17.68 -13.02
C ASN A 104 5.66 -17.41 -13.47
N ASP A 105 5.28 -17.91 -14.64
CA ASP A 105 3.87 -17.99 -15.01
C ASP A 105 3.17 -19.06 -14.16
N GLY A 106 1.91 -18.82 -13.80
CA GLY A 106 1.05 -19.86 -13.22
C GLY A 106 0.10 -19.36 -12.14
N ASP A 107 -0.47 -20.33 -11.42
CA ASP A 107 -1.42 -20.08 -10.33
C ASP A 107 -0.68 -20.00 -8.99
N TYR A 108 -0.86 -18.88 -8.31
CA TYR A 108 -0.27 -18.59 -7.00
C TYR A 108 -1.29 -18.81 -5.91
N THR A 109 -0.86 -19.35 -4.76
CA THR A 109 -1.74 -19.52 -3.60
C THR A 109 -1.46 -18.43 -2.56
N ILE A 110 -2.51 -17.74 -2.16
CA ILE A 110 -2.49 -16.80 -1.03
C ILE A 110 -3.03 -17.54 0.18
N VAL A 111 -2.25 -17.57 1.25
CA VAL A 111 -2.68 -18.08 2.55
C VAL A 111 -2.86 -16.90 3.49
N ALA A 112 -4.12 -16.63 3.84
CA ALA A 112 -4.51 -15.63 4.82
C ALA A 112 -4.61 -16.26 6.20
N ARG A 113 -4.07 -15.61 7.23
CA ARG A 113 -4.13 -16.09 8.63
C ARG A 113 -4.53 -14.97 9.57
N SER A 114 -5.26 -15.32 10.61
CA SER A 114 -5.53 -14.42 11.73
C SER A 114 -4.66 -14.77 12.95
N PRO A 115 -4.28 -13.77 13.75
CA PRO A 115 -3.51 -14.00 14.96
C PRO A 115 -4.32 -14.84 15.95
N PHE A 116 -3.68 -15.86 16.52
CA PHE A 116 -4.28 -16.77 17.50
C PHE A 116 -5.59 -17.46 17.04
N GLY A 117 -5.87 -17.49 15.73
CA GLY A 117 -7.11 -18.05 15.20
C GLY A 117 -8.35 -17.19 15.43
N ALA A 118 -8.20 -15.87 15.55
CA ALA A 118 -9.32 -14.95 15.66
C ALA A 118 -10.26 -15.11 14.44
N PRO A 119 -11.56 -15.36 14.66
CA PRO A 119 -12.50 -15.44 13.55
C PRO A 119 -12.84 -14.05 13.02
N GLY A 120 -13.26 -13.95 11.77
CA GLY A 120 -13.70 -12.68 11.19
C GLY A 120 -13.79 -12.68 9.67
N ASP A 121 -14.46 -11.66 9.16
CA ASP A 121 -14.55 -11.39 7.74
C ASP A 121 -13.28 -10.66 7.26
N TYR A 122 -12.87 -10.98 6.04
CA TYR A 122 -11.76 -10.30 5.39
C TYR A 122 -11.96 -10.25 3.88
N THR A 123 -11.22 -9.35 3.23
CA THR A 123 -11.12 -9.27 1.78
C THR A 123 -9.68 -9.43 1.37
N ILE A 124 -9.45 -10.29 0.37
CA ILE A 124 -8.20 -10.36 -0.36
C ILE A 124 -8.34 -9.56 -1.64
N GLN A 125 -7.38 -8.69 -1.88
CA GLN A 125 -7.23 -8.01 -3.16
C GLN A 125 -5.86 -8.30 -3.73
N VAL A 126 -5.81 -8.65 -5.02
CA VAL A 126 -4.59 -8.70 -5.81
C VAL A 126 -4.73 -7.67 -6.92
N ARG A 127 -3.77 -6.77 -7.04
CA ARG A 127 -3.72 -5.79 -8.14
C ARG A 127 -2.33 -5.74 -8.74
N VAL A 128 -2.25 -5.26 -9.98
CA VAL A 128 -0.96 -4.90 -10.57
C VAL A 128 -0.34 -3.78 -9.75
N ALA A 129 0.96 -3.86 -9.51
CA ALA A 129 1.69 -2.79 -8.86
C ALA A 129 1.67 -1.53 -9.74
N THR A 130 1.50 -0.38 -9.11
CA THR A 130 1.63 0.92 -9.75
C THR A 130 3.10 1.36 -9.71
N PRO A 131 3.49 2.35 -10.52
CA PRO A 131 4.80 2.97 -10.40
C PRO A 131 5.09 3.49 -8.98
N TYR A 132 4.07 3.98 -8.27
CA TYR A 132 4.20 4.38 -6.87
C TYR A 132 4.66 3.20 -5.99
N ASP A 133 3.99 2.05 -6.10
CA ASP A 133 4.33 0.87 -5.29
C ASP A 133 5.76 0.41 -5.56
N GLU A 134 6.17 0.41 -6.84
CA GLU A 134 7.54 0.04 -7.20
C GLU A 134 8.57 1.01 -6.62
N ALA A 135 8.34 2.32 -6.71
CA ALA A 135 9.23 3.34 -6.14
C ALA A 135 9.29 3.25 -4.61
N TYR A 136 8.14 3.10 -3.96
CA TYR A 136 8.02 2.96 -2.52
C TYR A 136 8.77 1.71 -2.01
N GLU A 137 8.61 0.56 -2.68
CA GLU A 137 9.27 -0.68 -2.26
C GLU A 137 10.77 -0.69 -2.55
N ARG A 138 11.22 -0.01 -3.62
CA ARG A 138 12.66 0.29 -3.80
C ARG A 138 13.19 1.11 -2.62
N GLY A 139 12.47 2.16 -2.21
CA GLY A 139 12.82 2.98 -1.05
C GLY A 139 12.94 2.17 0.23
N ASN A 140 11.96 1.30 0.52
CA ASN A 140 12.00 0.40 1.68
C ASN A 140 13.22 -0.53 1.64
N SER A 141 13.51 -1.11 0.47
CA SER A 141 14.66 -2.00 0.29
C SER A 141 16.00 -1.28 0.55
N PHE A 142 16.17 -0.06 0.04
CA PHE A 142 17.35 0.76 0.30
C PHE A 142 17.46 1.17 1.77
N LEU A 143 16.36 1.57 2.39
CA LEU A 143 16.31 1.96 3.80
C LEU A 143 16.74 0.80 4.71
N LEU A 144 16.25 -0.42 4.45
CA LEU A 144 16.64 -1.63 5.19
C LEU A 144 18.12 -1.99 5.02
N GLN A 145 18.72 -1.62 3.90
CA GLN A 145 20.15 -1.81 3.63
C GLN A 145 21.02 -0.71 4.25
N GLY A 146 20.43 0.36 4.79
CA GLY A 146 21.15 1.55 5.26
C GLY A 146 21.66 2.44 4.12
N ASN A 147 21.18 2.22 2.89
CA ASN A 147 21.50 3.04 1.72
C ASN A 147 20.55 4.24 1.70
N TYR A 148 20.78 5.17 2.63
CA TYR A 148 19.82 6.24 2.92
C TYR A 148 19.61 7.21 1.76
N GLN A 149 20.66 7.56 0.99
CA GLN A 149 20.54 8.46 -0.14
C GLN A 149 19.66 7.86 -1.25
N GLU A 150 19.86 6.58 -1.59
CA GLU A 150 19.02 5.88 -2.57
C GLU A 150 17.58 5.70 -2.06
N ALA A 151 17.39 5.53 -0.75
CA ALA A 151 16.07 5.51 -0.14
C ALA A 151 15.36 6.87 -0.27
N ILE A 152 16.07 7.98 0.00
CA ILE A 152 15.57 9.35 -0.15
C ILE A 152 15.13 9.60 -1.59
N ASP A 153 15.96 9.23 -2.57
CA ASP A 153 15.63 9.40 -3.99
C ASP A 153 14.39 8.62 -4.38
N ALA A 154 14.29 7.35 -3.95
CA ALA A 154 13.15 6.48 -4.25
C ALA A 154 11.84 6.92 -3.55
N PHE A 155 11.89 7.37 -2.30
CA PHE A 155 10.70 7.90 -1.63
C PHE A 155 10.28 9.26 -2.19
N THR A 156 11.23 10.09 -2.61
CA THR A 156 10.93 11.34 -3.33
C THR A 156 10.22 11.05 -4.65
N GLU A 157 10.68 10.05 -5.40
CA GLU A 157 10.00 9.57 -6.61
C GLU A 157 8.58 9.06 -6.28
N ALA A 158 8.42 8.24 -5.24
CA ALA A 158 7.12 7.74 -4.80
C ALA A 158 6.15 8.89 -4.47
N ILE A 159 6.58 9.88 -3.68
CA ILE A 159 5.77 11.06 -3.35
C ILE A 159 5.39 11.86 -4.61
N SER A 160 6.28 11.93 -5.61
CA SER A 160 5.98 12.61 -6.87
C SER A 160 4.92 11.89 -7.71
N LEU A 161 4.84 10.55 -7.58
CA LEU A 161 3.89 9.70 -8.28
C LEU A 161 2.52 9.67 -7.59
N ASP A 162 2.52 9.60 -6.25
CA ASP A 162 1.31 9.73 -5.43
C ASP A 162 1.62 10.46 -4.12
N PRO A 163 1.30 11.77 -4.05
CA PRO A 163 1.60 12.59 -2.87
C PRO A 163 0.61 12.36 -1.71
N SER A 164 -0.44 11.56 -1.90
CA SER A 164 -1.50 11.31 -0.91
C SER A 164 -1.19 10.15 0.04
N GLN A 165 -0.03 9.52 -0.12
CA GLN A 165 0.37 8.34 0.63
C GLN A 165 1.21 8.72 1.87
N PRO A 166 0.65 8.65 3.10
CA PRO A 166 1.34 9.12 4.31
C PRO A 166 2.64 8.36 4.58
N ALA A 167 2.68 7.07 4.29
CA ALA A 167 3.83 6.21 4.55
C ALA A 167 5.08 6.62 3.75
N ALA A 168 4.92 7.18 2.54
CA ALA A 168 6.05 7.65 1.75
C ALA A 168 6.70 8.90 2.36
N HIS A 169 5.91 9.83 2.87
CA HIS A 169 6.41 11.02 3.60
C HIS A 169 7.09 10.61 4.91
N LEU A 170 6.48 9.67 5.65
CA LEU A 170 7.05 9.13 6.89
C LEU A 170 8.42 8.47 6.63
N ASN A 171 8.51 7.59 5.64
CA ASN A 171 9.75 6.87 5.35
C ASN A 171 10.82 7.77 4.72
N LEU A 172 10.45 8.83 3.98
CA LEU A 172 11.40 9.85 3.54
C LEU A 172 12.04 10.56 4.74
N ALA A 173 11.24 10.98 5.72
CA ALA A 173 11.74 11.60 6.95
C ALA A 173 12.68 10.65 7.72
N ASP A 174 12.31 9.37 7.86
CA ASP A 174 13.16 8.36 8.50
C ASP A 174 14.47 8.10 7.72
N ALA A 175 14.43 8.16 6.38
CA ALA A 175 15.62 8.02 5.55
C ALA A 175 16.58 9.21 5.71
N ILE A 176 16.06 10.45 5.72
CA ILE A 176 16.85 11.67 5.97
C ILE A 176 17.47 11.62 7.38
N TYR A 177 16.68 11.22 8.38
CA TYR A 177 17.19 11.06 9.74
C TYR A 177 18.31 10.01 9.81
N GLY A 178 18.17 8.89 9.09
CA GLY A 178 19.16 7.82 9.05
C GLY A 178 20.46 8.19 8.32
N GLU A 179 20.37 9.02 7.28
CA GLU A 179 21.54 9.54 6.54
C GLU A 179 22.42 10.45 7.41
N ALA A 180 21.78 11.25 8.27
CA ALA A 180 22.44 12.32 8.98
C ALA A 180 23.45 11.80 10.02
N THR A 181 24.75 12.05 9.77
CA THR A 181 25.80 11.84 10.78
C THR A 181 25.64 12.83 11.95
N ARG A 182 25.17 14.04 11.65
CA ARG A 182 24.79 15.07 12.61
C ARG A 182 23.71 15.95 11.98
N LEU A 183 22.51 15.90 12.56
CA LEU A 183 21.37 16.70 12.11
C LEU A 183 21.70 18.20 12.13
N GLN A 184 21.56 18.83 10.97
CA GLN A 184 21.59 20.26 10.78
C GLN A 184 20.17 20.85 10.93
N PRO A 185 20.03 22.16 11.23
CA PRO A 185 18.72 22.78 11.39
C PRO A 185 17.78 22.65 10.19
N ASP A 186 18.32 22.73 8.97
CA ASP A 186 17.57 22.57 7.71
C ASP A 186 17.09 21.12 7.48
N GLU A 187 17.88 20.12 7.89
CA GLU A 187 17.46 18.72 7.88
C GLU A 187 16.34 18.48 8.90
N LEU A 188 16.45 19.04 10.11
CA LEU A 188 15.38 18.96 11.13
C LEU A 188 14.07 19.57 10.64
N GLU A 189 14.13 20.72 9.96
CA GLU A 189 12.96 21.34 9.35
C GLU A 189 12.35 20.45 8.26
N THR A 190 13.19 19.82 7.43
CA THR A 190 12.74 18.93 6.35
C THR A 190 12.08 17.66 6.90
N ILE A 191 12.66 17.05 7.94
CA ILE A 191 12.08 15.89 8.62
C ILE A 191 10.73 16.27 9.25
N ALA A 192 10.69 17.38 9.99
CA ALA A 192 9.46 17.86 10.62
C ALA A 192 8.35 18.16 9.61
N ALA A 193 8.68 18.74 8.44
CA ALA A 193 7.71 19.00 7.39
C ALA A 193 7.10 17.70 6.82
N ASN A 194 7.92 16.67 6.61
CA ASN A 194 7.45 15.38 6.12
C ASN A 194 6.60 14.62 7.15
N TYR A 195 6.99 14.62 8.43
CA TYR A 195 6.15 14.07 9.50
C TYR A 195 4.82 14.81 9.63
N LEU A 196 4.81 16.13 9.52
CA LEU A 196 3.57 16.91 9.54
C LEU A 196 2.67 16.53 8.36
N ARG A 197 3.24 16.39 7.15
CA ARG A 197 2.46 15.99 5.98
C ARG A 197 1.89 14.58 6.11
N ALA A 198 2.68 13.64 6.62
CA ALA A 198 2.20 12.30 6.94
C ALA A 198 1.06 12.35 7.99
N ALA A 199 1.17 13.19 9.02
CA ALA A 199 0.14 13.35 10.04
C ALA A 199 -1.18 13.86 9.47
N GLU A 200 -1.14 14.88 8.60
CA GLU A 200 -2.32 15.41 7.91
C GLU A 200 -3.01 14.32 7.08
N LEU A 201 -2.24 13.56 6.30
CA LEU A 201 -2.75 12.48 5.46
C LEU A 201 -3.34 11.33 6.28
N TYR A 202 -2.71 10.95 7.40
CA TYR A 202 -3.28 9.97 8.31
C TYR A 202 -4.60 10.46 8.92
N GLU A 203 -4.71 11.73 9.31
CA GLU A 203 -5.97 12.32 9.79
C GLU A 203 -7.05 12.34 8.70
N GLU A 204 -6.71 12.70 7.46
CA GLU A 204 -7.62 12.61 6.30
C GLU A 204 -8.15 11.18 6.08
N GLN A 205 -7.32 10.17 6.38
CA GLN A 205 -7.67 8.75 6.33
C GLN A 205 -8.39 8.25 7.60
N GLY A 206 -8.65 9.13 8.58
CA GLY A 206 -9.29 8.80 9.86
C GLY A 206 -8.36 8.12 10.88
N ASN A 207 -7.07 8.04 10.59
CA ASN A 207 -6.06 7.44 11.44
C ASN A 207 -5.47 8.45 12.44
N MET A 208 -6.32 8.87 13.40
CA MET A 208 -6.04 9.98 14.33
C MET A 208 -4.88 9.71 15.30
N GLU A 209 -4.72 8.47 15.75
CA GLU A 209 -3.66 8.10 16.70
C GLU A 209 -2.28 8.28 16.07
N GLN A 210 -2.12 7.86 14.82
CA GLN A 210 -0.89 7.95 14.05
C GLN A 210 -0.59 9.42 13.73
N ALA A 211 -1.62 10.20 13.38
CA ALA A 211 -1.48 11.63 13.17
C ALA A 211 -0.98 12.35 14.42
N GLU A 212 -1.53 12.06 15.60
CA GLU A 212 -1.09 12.70 16.85
C GLU A 212 0.32 12.30 17.24
N MET A 213 0.68 11.02 17.11
CA MET A 213 2.04 10.53 17.35
C MET A 213 3.07 11.29 16.50
N LEU A 214 2.79 11.51 15.22
CA LEU A 214 3.69 12.24 14.33
C LEU A 214 3.78 13.73 14.70
N ARG A 215 2.68 14.35 15.15
CA ARG A 215 2.70 15.72 15.65
C ARG A 215 3.53 15.89 16.91
N GLU A 216 3.54 14.90 17.80
CA GLU A 216 4.44 14.89 18.96
C GLU A 216 5.90 14.84 18.53
N GLN A 217 6.25 14.01 17.52
CA GLN A 217 7.60 13.97 16.96
C GLN A 217 8.00 15.32 16.34
N VAL A 218 7.10 15.98 15.60
CA VAL A 218 7.34 17.32 15.05
C VAL A 218 7.65 18.33 16.15
N ARG A 219 6.90 18.32 17.25
CA ARG A 219 7.13 19.23 18.39
C ARG A 219 8.52 19.02 18.99
N PHE A 220 8.91 17.76 19.19
CA PHE A 220 10.24 17.42 19.71
C PHE A 220 11.37 17.92 18.79
N LEU A 221 11.24 17.75 17.47
CA LEU A 221 12.24 18.25 16.51
C LEU A 221 12.37 19.78 16.53
N GLN A 222 11.25 20.50 16.70
CA GLN A 222 11.24 21.96 16.81
C GLN A 222 11.92 22.47 18.08
N GLU A 223 11.75 21.77 19.21
CA GLU A 223 12.44 22.08 20.48
C GLU A 223 13.96 21.92 20.34
N ILE A 224 14.41 20.87 19.65
CA ILE A 224 15.85 20.67 19.34
C ILE A 224 16.38 21.81 18.47
N SER A 225 15.68 22.16 17.40
CA SER A 225 16.12 23.18 16.44
C SER A 225 16.26 24.57 17.09
N THR A 226 15.39 24.89 18.06
CA THR A 226 15.40 26.18 18.78
C THR A 226 16.38 26.26 19.96
N GLY A 227 17.18 25.21 20.20
CA GLY A 227 18.21 25.19 21.24
C GLY A 227 17.67 24.97 22.65
N GLY A 228 16.53 24.28 22.77
CA GLY A 228 15.85 24.04 24.04
C GLY A 228 16.48 22.96 24.92
N PHE A 229 17.78 22.98 25.22
CA PHE A 229 18.43 22.27 26.34
C PHE A 229 19.76 22.92 26.75
#